data_AF-A0A963Q0R6-F1
#
_entry.id   AF-A0A963Q0R6-F1
#
_cell.length_a   1.000
_cell.length_b   1.000
_cell.length_c   1.000
_cell.angle_alpha   90.00
_cell.angle_beta   90.00
_cell.angle_gamma   90.00
#
_symmetry.space_group_name_H-M   'P 1'
#
loop_
_entity.id
_entity.type
_entity.pdbx_description
1 polymer ?
#
loop_
_entity_poly.entity_id
_entity_poly.type
_entity_poly.pdbx_seq_one_letter_code
_entity_poly.pdbx_strand_id
1 'polypeptide(L)' 'LQVMQVQFGSRAEKLGIEQGFTIKTIENDADRPAKEWMMVPALLLLGLVYWVQRRRRDSAAAAVPA' A
#
# COMPACT_ATOMS: atom_id res chain seq x y z
N LEU A 1 13.32 -7.09 -23.02
CA LEU A 1 14.79 -7.17 -23.17
C LEU A 1 15.18 -8.64 -23.22
N GLN A 2 16.03 -9.10 -24.14
CA GLN A 2 16.43 -10.52 -24.23
C GLN A 2 17.90 -10.69 -23.86
N VAL A 3 18.20 -11.72 -23.08
CA VAL A 3 19.56 -12.05 -22.62
C VAL A 3 20.32 -12.76 -23.74
N MET A 4 21.41 -12.16 -24.22
CA MET A 4 22.21 -12.72 -25.31
C MET A 4 23.30 -13.69 -24.84
N GLN A 5 23.94 -13.42 -23.71
CA GLN A 5 24.98 -14.27 -23.13
C GLN A 5 24.93 -14.24 -21.61
N VAL A 6 25.31 -15.37 -20.99
CA VAL A 6 25.43 -15.53 -19.54
C VAL A 6 26.82 -16.09 -19.26
N GLN A 7 27.60 -15.39 -18.44
CA GLN A 7 28.94 -15.80 -18.05
C GLN A 7 28.88 -16.88 -16.96
N PHE A 8 29.66 -17.95 -17.10
CA PHE A 8 29.86 -18.96 -16.06
C PHE A 8 30.40 -18.32 -14.76
N GLY A 9 29.86 -18.71 -13.61
CA GLY A 9 30.09 -18.16 -12.28
C GLY A 9 29.34 -16.87 -11.95
N SER A 10 28.59 -16.28 -12.91
CA SER A 10 27.92 -14.99 -12.72
C SER A 10 26.72 -15.06 -11.78
N ARG A 11 26.28 -13.90 -11.29
CA ARG A 11 25.02 -13.80 -10.54
C ARG A 11 23.82 -14.26 -11.38
N ALA A 12 23.83 -13.99 -12.69
CA ALA A 12 22.76 -14.39 -13.60
C ALA A 12 22.64 -15.93 -13.69
N GLU A 13 23.76 -16.65 -13.84
CA GLU A 13 23.76 -18.11 -13.85
C GLU A 13 23.27 -18.69 -12.51
N LYS A 14 23.74 -18.15 -11.38
CA LYS A 14 23.30 -18.57 -10.04
C LYS A 14 21.81 -18.35 -9.78
N LEU A 15 21.22 -17.37 -10.47
CA LEU A 15 19.78 -17.08 -10.44
C LEU A 15 18.98 -17.91 -11.46
N GLY A 16 19.64 -18.79 -12.23
CA GLY A 16 19.01 -19.62 -13.25
C GLY A 16 18.61 -18.88 -14.52
N ILE A 17 19.22 -17.72 -14.79
CA ILE A 17 19.00 -16.98 -16.04
C ILE A 17 19.82 -17.65 -17.14
N GLU A 18 19.16 -17.93 -18.27
CA GLU A 18 19.75 -18.61 -19.42
C GLU A 18 19.80 -17.69 -20.66
N GLN A 19 20.56 -18.11 -21.67
CA GLN A 19 20.55 -17.45 -22.98
C GLN A 19 19.16 -17.55 -23.61
N GLY A 20 18.68 -16.44 -24.17
CA GLY A 20 17.33 -16.34 -24.72
C GLY A 20 16.26 -15.96 -23.70
N PHE A 21 16.60 -15.88 -22.40
CA PHE A 21 15.66 -15.44 -21.37
C PHE A 21 15.13 -14.03 -21.68
N THR A 22 13.81 -13.85 -21.55
CA THR A 22 13.14 -12.58 -21.83
C THR A 22 12.77 -11.88 -20.53
N ILE A 23 13.46 -10.77 -20.25
CA ILE A 23 13.14 -9.87 -19.15
C ILE A 23 11.89 -9.07 -19.53
N LYS A 24 10.79 -9.32 -18.81
CA LYS A 24 9.50 -8.64 -19.00
C LYS A 24 9.44 -7.29 -18.29
N THR A 25 9.86 -7.27 -17.02
CA THR A 25 9.81 -6.09 -16.15
C THR A 25 11.07 -6.06 -15.29
N ILE A 26 11.52 -4.85 -14.98
CA ILE A 26 12.58 -4.57 -14.01
C ILE A 26 11.92 -3.72 -12.92
N GLU A 27 12.09 -4.13 -11.66
CA GLU A 27 11.68 -3.31 -10.53
C GLU A 27 12.67 -2.15 -10.39
N ASN A 28 12.16 -0.95 -10.56
CA ASN A 28 12.92 0.29 -10.40
C ASN A 28 12.40 1.02 -9.17
N ASP A 29 13.20 1.94 -8.65
CA ASP A 29 12.73 2.87 -7.62
C ASP A 29 11.48 3.59 -8.13
N ALA A 30 10.37 3.36 -7.44
CA ALA A 30 9.09 3.96 -7.76
C ALA A 30 8.93 5.26 -6.94
N ASP A 31 8.52 6.33 -7.61
CA ASP A 31 8.02 7.51 -6.92
C ASP A 31 6.68 7.16 -6.27
N ARG A 32 6.76 6.77 -4.99
CA ARG A 32 5.59 6.39 -4.20
C ARG A 32 5.11 7.61 -3.42
N PRO A 33 3.80 7.90 -3.42
CA PRO A 33 3.25 8.90 -2.52
C PRO A 33 3.66 8.64 -1.08
N ALA A 34 3.80 9.71 -0.31
CA ALA A 34 4.12 9.64 1.10
C ALA A 34 3.13 8.70 1.84
N LYS A 35 3.63 7.86 2.75
CA LYS A 35 2.83 6.80 3.41
C LYS A 35 1.64 7.37 4.18
N GLU A 36 1.75 8.62 4.61
CA GLU A 36 0.77 9.41 5.34
C GLU A 36 -0.54 9.60 4.57
N TRP A 37 -0.52 9.49 3.24
CA TRP A 37 -1.75 9.52 2.43
C TRP A 37 -2.72 8.40 2.79
N MET A 38 -2.23 7.26 3.28
CA MET A 38 -3.09 6.17 3.78
C MET A 38 -3.84 6.55 5.08
N MET A 39 -3.39 7.59 5.80
CA MET A 39 -4.03 8.04 7.04
C MET A 39 -5.30 8.85 6.78
N VAL A 40 -5.39 9.53 5.64
CA VAL A 40 -6.56 10.36 5.28
C VAL A 40 -7.88 9.58 5.33
N PRO A 41 -8.03 8.42 4.65
CA PRO A 41 -9.28 7.65 4.73
C PRO A 41 -9.55 7.09 6.13
N ALA A 42 -8.51 6.74 6.88
CA ALA A 42 -8.66 6.26 8.26
C ALA A 42 -9.18 7.36 9.21
N LEU A 43 -8.63 8.58 9.09
CA LEU A 43 -9.06 9.74 9.88
C LEU A 43 -10.47 10.20 9.50
N LEU A 44 -10.83 10.13 8.20
CA LEU A 44 -12.20 10.39 7.75
C LEU A 44 -13.19 9.44 8.39
N LEU A 45 -12.90 8.14 8.38
CA LEU A 45 -13.77 7.14 9.01
C LEU A 45 -13.89 7.37 10.52
N LEU A 46 -12.77 7.66 11.20
CA LEU A 46 -12.77 7.97 12.62
C LEU A 46 -13.60 9.22 12.93
N GLY A 47 -13.44 10.28 12.14
CA GLY A 47 -14.22 11.52 12.26
C GLY A 47 -15.71 11.29 12.06
N LEU A 48 -16.10 10.46 11.08
CA LEU A 48 -17.49 10.08 10.86
C LEU A 48 -18.06 9.34 12.06
N VAL A 49 -17.34 8.33 12.56
CA VAL A 49 -17.76 7.55 13.74
C VAL A 49 -17.90 8.46 14.97
N TYR A 50 -16.94 9.37 15.19
CA TYR A 50 -17.00 10.35 16.27
C TYR A 50 -18.23 11.24 16.16
N TRP A 51 -18.52 11.77 14.97
CA TRP A 51 -19.67 12.63 14.72
C TRP A 51 -21.00 11.93 15.00
N VAL A 52 -21.16 10.68 14.51
CA VAL A 52 -22.36 9.87 14.79
C VAL A 52 -22.49 9.58 16.28
N GLN A 53 -21.40 9.20 16.96
CA GLN A 53 -21.43 8.94 18.40
C GLN A 53 -21.78 10.19 19.22
N ARG A 54 -21.25 11.36 18.84
CA ARG A 54 -21.56 12.63 19.49
C ARG A 54 -23.06 12.96 19.40
N ARG A 55 -23.63 12.88 18.20
CA ARG A 55 -25.07 13.11 17.99
C ARG A 55 -25.94 12.18 18.83
N ARG A 56 -25.53 10.91 19.01
CA ARG A 56 -26.25 9.96 19.87
C ARG A 56 -26.20 10.32 21.34
N ARG A 57 -25.07 10.85 21.84
CA ARG A 57 -24.94 11.29 23.23
C ARG A 57 -25.87 12.46 23.53
N ASP A 58 -25.96 13.43 22.62
CA ASP A 58 -26.83 14.60 22.79
C ASP A 58 -28.32 14.18 22.86
N SER A 59 -28.75 13.19 22.05
CA SER A 59 -30.11 12.64 22.13
C SER A 59 -30.36 11.78 23.37
N ALA A 60 -29.37 11.03 23.85
CA ALA A 60 -29.50 10.22 25.05
C ALA A 60 -29.58 11.08 26.33
N ALA A 61 -28.83 12.18 26.40
CA ALA A 61 -28.88 13.13 27.51
C ALA A 61 -30.23 13.85 27.60
N ALA A 62 -30.88 14.13 26.47
CA ALA A 62 -32.21 14.75 26.43
C ALA A 62 -33.35 13.81 26.84
N ALA A 63 -33.12 12.50 26.85
CA ALA A 63 -34.15 11.47 27.12
C ALA A 63 -34.15 10.96 28.58
N VAL A 64 -33.30 11.50 29.46
CA VAL A 64 -33.32 11.18 30.90
C VAL A 64 -34.18 12.24 31.62
N PRO A 65 -35.46 11.96 31.94
CA PRO A 65 -36.22 12.80 32.85
C PRO A 65 -35.67 12.65 34.27
N ALA A 66 -35.56 13.78 34.98
CA ALA A 66 -35.22 13.86 36.41
C ALA A 66 -36.38 13.40 37.30
#